data_AF-A0A1X9YV07-F1
#
_entry.id   AF-A0A1X9YV07-F1
#
_cell.length_a   1.000
_cell.length_b   1.000
_cell.length_c   1.000
_cell.angle_alpha   90.00
_cell.angle_beta   90.00
_cell.angle_gamma   90.00
#
_symmetry.space_group_name_H-M   'P 1'
#
loop_
_entity.id
_entity.type
_entity.pdbx_description
1 polymer ?
#
loop_
_entity_poly.entity_id
_entity_poly.type
_entity_poly.pdbx_seq_one_letter_code
_entity_poly.pdbx_strand_id
1 'polypeptide(L)' 'MKFIGLFLLLAGLVSLVLGFTGANLLILNWLNQFGETESWAIRIGVTLLGGIIYYVRRHDD' A
#
# COMPACT_ATOMS: atom_id res chain seq x y z
N MET A 1 12.70 2.24 -12.22
CA MET A 1 11.67 1.33 -11.65
C MET A 1 11.70 1.25 -10.12
N LYS A 2 12.86 1.43 -9.45
CA LYS A 2 12.98 1.54 -7.98
C LYS A 2 12.01 2.52 -7.31
N PHE A 3 11.79 3.69 -7.93
CA PHE A 3 10.88 4.72 -7.41
C PHE A 3 9.42 4.29 -7.35
N ILE A 4 8.96 3.45 -8.29
CA ILE A 4 7.58 2.92 -8.28
C ILE A 4 7.40 1.97 -7.09
N GLY A 5 8.36 1.08 -6.85
CA GLY A 5 8.34 0.18 -5.69
C GLY A 5 8.35 0.97 -4.38
N LEU A 6 9.24 1.96 -4.27
CA LEU A 6 9.33 2.82 -3.10
C LEU A 6 8.04 3.60 -2.85
N PHE A 7 7.44 4.16 -3.91
CA PHE A 7 6.17 4.89 -3.82
C PHE A 7 5.04 3.98 -3.34
N LEU A 8 4.90 2.78 -3.93
CA LEU A 8 3.89 1.79 -3.51
C LEU A 8 4.08 1.35 -2.06
N LEU A 9 5.33 1.13 -1.63
CA LEU A 9 5.64 0.77 -0.26
C LEU A 9 5.21 1.88 0.71
N LEU A 10 5.59 3.13 0.44
CA LEU A 10 5.24 4.27 1.28
C LEU A 10 3.73 4.53 1.30
N ALA A 11 3.07 4.49 0.14
CA ALA A 11 1.62 4.65 0.03
C ALA A 11 0.87 3.55 0.79
N GLY A 12 1.34 2.30 0.69
CA GLY A 12 0.83 1.17 1.45
C GLY A 12 0.98 1.37 2.96
N LEU A 13 2.17 1.80 3.43
CA LEU A 13 2.41 2.08 4.85
C LEU A 13 1.52 3.20 5.38
N VAL A 14 1.40 4.32 4.66
CA VAL A 14 0.49 5.41 5.04
C VAL A 14 -0.96 4.91 5.11
N SER A 15 -1.37 4.09 4.15
CA SER A 15 -2.69 3.47 4.12
C SER A 15 -2.94 2.56 5.32
N LEU A 16 -1.96 1.75 5.73
CA LEU A 16 -2.06 0.90 6.93
C LEU A 16 -2.22 1.75 8.19
N VAL A 17 -1.40 2.79 8.36
CA VAL A 17 -1.46 3.69 9.51
C VAL A 17 -2.82 4.39 9.60
N LEU A 18 -3.35 4.89 8.49
CA LEU A 18 -4.68 5.49 8.45
C LEU A 18 -5.80 4.47 8.73
N GLY A 19 -5.64 3.22 8.26
CA GLY A 19 -6.58 2.15 8.55
C GLY A 19 -6.78 1.91 10.06
N PHE A 20 -5.72 2.07 10.87
CA PHE A 20 -5.82 1.95 12.33
C PHE A 20 -6.62 3.08 13.00
N THR A 21 -6.72 4.26 12.38
CA THR A 21 -7.52 5.38 12.93
C THR A 21 -8.97 5.34 12.47
N GLY A 22 -9.35 4.35 11.65
CA GLY A 22 -10.64 4.31 10.97
C GLY A 22 -10.76 5.34 9.83
N ALA A 23 -9.68 6.06 9.50
CA ALA A 23 -9.65 7.03 8.44
C ALA A 23 -9.16 6.41 7.13
N ASN A 24 -9.69 6.90 6.01
CA ASN A 24 -9.25 6.50 4.68
C ASN A 24 -8.84 7.72 3.87
N LEU A 25 -7.78 7.59 3.06
CA LEU A 25 -7.52 8.58 2.02
C LEU A 25 -8.71 8.58 1.07
N LEU A 26 -9.05 9.75 0.50
CA LEU A 26 -10.13 9.86 -0.50
C LEU A 26 -9.95 8.86 -1.65
N ILE A 27 -8.70 8.67 -2.11
CA ILE A 27 -8.36 7.72 -3.17
C ILE A 27 -8.50 6.25 -2.74
N LEU A 28 -8.67 5.97 -1.46
CA LEU A 28 -8.84 4.64 -0.89
C LEU A 28 -10.28 4.38 -0.44
N ASN A 29 -11.21 5.34 -0.60
CA ASN A 29 -12.61 5.15 -0.24
C ASN A 29 -13.29 4.00 -1.00
N TRP A 30 -12.77 3.62 -2.17
CA TRP A 30 -13.25 2.44 -2.90
C TRP A 30 -13.02 1.14 -2.12
N LEU A 31 -12.06 1.09 -1.19
CA LEU A 31 -11.85 -0.08 -0.32
C LEU A 31 -13.08 -0.36 0.55
N ASN A 32 -13.87 0.67 0.89
CA ASN A 32 -15.09 0.50 1.67
C ASN A 32 -16.13 -0.42 0.99
N GLN A 33 -15.96 -0.73 -0.31
CA GLN A 33 -16.83 -1.65 -1.06
C GLN A 33 -16.53 -3.14 -0.82
N PHE A 34 -15.34 -3.46 -0.30
CA PHE A 34 -14.82 -4.82 -0.14
C PHE A 34 -14.98 -5.31 1.32
N GLY A 35 -15.52 -4.48 2.21
CA GLY A 35 -15.57 -4.80 3.65
C GLY A 35 -14.19 -4.73 4.32
N GLU A 36 -14.18 -4.90 5.64
CA GLU A 36 -13.00 -4.64 6.47
C GLU A 36 -11.84 -5.61 6.16
N THR A 37 -12.10 -6.91 6.16
CA THR A 37 -11.07 -7.94 5.95
C THR A 37 -10.36 -7.79 4.61
N GLU A 38 -11.12 -7.60 3.53
CA GLU A 38 -10.56 -7.49 2.18
C GLU A 38 -9.84 -6.14 2.01
N SER A 39 -10.35 -5.07 2.61
CA SER A 39 -9.66 -3.77 2.66
C SER A 39 -8.27 -3.90 3.29
N TRP A 40 -8.17 -4.59 4.43
CA TRP A 40 -6.89 -4.84 5.09
C TRP A 40 -5.97 -5.71 4.24
N ALA A 41 -6.50 -6.76 3.60
CA ALA A 41 -5.74 -7.62 2.70
C ALA A 41 -5.13 -6.82 1.54
N ILE A 42 -5.88 -5.90 0.94
CA ILE A 42 -5.38 -5.03 -0.15
C ILE A 42 -4.28 -4.11 0.35
N ARG A 43 -4.44 -3.47 1.52
CA ARG A 43 -3.41 -2.58 2.10
C ARG A 43 -2.10 -3.31 2.33
N ILE A 44 -2.18 -4.48 2.97
CA ILE A 44 -1.02 -5.33 3.25
C ILE A 44 -0.40 -5.79 1.94
N GLY A 45 -1.22 -6.25 0.99
CA GLY A 45 -0.79 -6.70 -0.33
C GLY A 45 -0.02 -5.64 -1.11
N VAL A 46 -0.57 -4.42 -1.22
CA VAL A 46 0.10 -3.29 -1.91
C VAL A 46 1.41 -2.92 -1.22
N THR A 47 1.42 -2.89 0.11
CA THR A 47 2.62 -2.58 0.90
C THR A 47 3.73 -3.59 0.64
N LEU A 48 3.41 -4.90 0.71
CA LEU A 48 4.36 -5.98 0.47
C LEU A 48 4.85 -5.99 -0.98
N LEU A 49 3.95 -5.82 -1.95
CA LEU A 49 4.30 -5.72 -3.37
C LEU A 49 5.25 -4.54 -3.63
N GLY A 50 4.97 -3.36 -3.05
CA GLY A 50 5.86 -2.21 -3.13
C GLY A 50 7.24 -2.51 -2.56
N GLY A 51 7.29 -3.14 -1.39
CA GLY A 51 8.54 -3.57 -0.75
C GLY A 51 9.34 -4.56 -1.60
N ILE A 52 8.68 -5.56 -2.17
CA ILE A 52 9.31 -6.56 -3.06
C ILE A 52 9.85 -5.88 -4.32
N ILE A 53 9.05 -5.05 -5.00
CA ILE A 53 9.47 -4.34 -6.21
C ILE A 53 10.66 -3.43 -5.91
N TYR A 54 10.60 -2.68 -4.80
CA TYR A 54 11.71 -1.84 -4.37
C TYR A 54 12.96 -2.66 -4.11
N TYR A 55 12.86 -3.73 -3.32
CA TYR A 55 13.99 -4.57 -2.95
C TYR A 55 14.66 -5.21 -4.16
N VAL A 56 13.87 -5.76 -5.09
CA VAL A 56 14.37 -6.39 -6.32
C VAL A 56 15.04 -5.38 -7.24
N ARG A 57 14.45 -4.18 -7.37
CA ARG A 57 14.89 -3.17 -8.34
C ARG A 57 15.76 -2.07 -7.75
N ARG A 58 16.19 -2.20 -6.49
CA ARG A 58 16.96 -1.14 -5.79
C ARG A 58 18.30 -0.83 -6.43
N HIS A 59 18.84 -1.78 -7.20
CA HIS A 59 20.11 -1.68 -7.92
C HIS A 59 19.94 -1.31 -9.40
N ASP A 60 18.71 -1.10 -9.87
CA ASP A 60 18.49 -0.58 -11.22
C ASP A 60 18.88 0.90 -11.22
N ASP A 61 20.04 1.24 -11.80
CA ASP A 61 20.56 2.61 -11.91
C ASP A 61 19.64 3.51 -12.75
#